data_AF-A0A251TIL3-F1
#
_entry.id   AF-A0A251TIL3-F1
#
_cell.length_a   1.000
_cell.length_b   1.000
_cell.length_c   1.000
_cell.angle_alpha   90.00
_cell.angle_beta   90.00
_cell.angle_gamma   90.00
#
_symmetry.space_group_name_H-M   'P 1'
#
loop_
_entity.id
_entity.type
_entity.pdbx_description
1 polymer ?
#
loop_
_entity_poly.entity_id
_entity_poly.type
_entity_poly.pdbx_seq_one_letter_code
_entity_poly.pdbx_strand_id
1 'polypeptide(L)'
;MQAIVKDYIGVIAERYSCWNRSNGADHFFVSCHDWAPLVSLGNPNLFKNFIRVLCNANTSEGFIPIRDVSMTEINGPVDNIPTSSSGQPPYNRSILAFFSGGKHGFVRERLFQLWVTKTTMIFKS
;
A
#
# COMPACT_ATOMS: atom_id res chain seq x y z
N MET A 1 10.98 5.35 5.63
CA MET A 1 10.79 4.22 4.69
C MET A 1 11.86 4.18 3.61
N GLN A 2 12.19 5.29 2.95
CA GLN A 2 13.28 5.36 1.94
C GLN A 2 14.63 4.83 2.42
N ALA A 3 15.11 5.24 3.61
CA ALA A 3 16.38 4.78 4.18
C ALA A 3 16.38 3.25 4.39
N ILE A 4 15.32 2.71 5.00
CA ILE A 4 15.18 1.26 5.26
C ILE A 4 15.28 0.45 3.96
N VAL A 5 14.60 0.90 2.91
CA VAL A 5 14.64 0.19 1.62
C VAL A 5 16.02 0.28 0.98
N LYS A 6 16.67 1.45 1.07
CA LYS A 6 18.05 1.63 0.58
C LYS A 6 19.03 0.70 1.32
N ASP A 7 18.94 0.62 2.64
CA ASP A 7 19.82 -0.22 3.46
C ASP A 7 19.59 -1.71 3.15
N TYR A 8 18.33 -2.13 3.01
CA TYR A 8 17.99 -3.49 2.61
C TYR A 8 18.55 -3.85 1.24
N ILE A 9 18.43 -2.93 0.28
CA ILE A 9 19.05 -3.07 -1.04
C ILE A 9 20.57 -3.20 -0.93
N GLY A 10 21.22 -2.44 -0.05
CA GLY A 10 22.65 -2.58 0.23
C GLY A 10 23.03 -4.01 0.65
N VAL A 11 22.24 -4.61 1.54
CA VAL A 11 22.43 -6.02 1.97
C VAL A 11 22.26 -6.99 0.79
N ILE A 12 21.27 -6.78 -0.08
CA ILE A 12 21.10 -7.62 -1.28
C ILE A 12 22.28 -7.46 -2.23
N ALA A 13 22.73 -6.23 -2.46
CA ALA A 13 23.85 -5.93 -3.35
C ALA A 13 25.18 -6.55 -2.89
N GLU A 14 25.39 -6.61 -1.57
CA GLU A 14 26.55 -7.25 -0.96
C GLU A 14 26.46 -8.79 -1.05
N ARG A 15 25.28 -9.34 -0.81
CA ARG A 15 25.08 -10.79 -0.72
C ARG A 15 24.96 -11.49 -2.07
N TYR A 16 24.43 -10.80 -3.08
CA TYR A 16 24.14 -11.39 -4.39
C TYR A 16 24.84 -10.62 -5.50
N SER A 17 25.87 -11.24 -6.10
CA SER A 17 26.66 -10.62 -7.18
C SER A 17 25.84 -10.28 -8.43
N CYS A 18 24.71 -10.96 -8.65
CA CYS A 18 23.78 -10.63 -9.74
C CYS A 18 23.24 -9.20 -9.63
N TRP A 19 23.08 -8.67 -8.41
CA TRP A 19 22.66 -7.29 -8.21
C TRP A 19 23.60 -6.31 -8.91
N ASN A 20 24.91 -6.39 -8.64
CA ASN A 20 25.89 -5.46 -9.20
C ASN A 20 26.09 -5.65 -10.71
N ARG A 21 25.81 -6.87 -11.23
CA ARG A 21 25.89 -7.18 -12.67
C ARG A 21 24.80 -6.45 -13.47
N SER A 22 23.57 -6.42 -12.98
CA SER A 22 22.42 -5.81 -13.65
C SER A 22 22.08 -4.41 -13.10
N ASN A 23 22.71 -4.04 -11.99
CA ASN A 23 22.32 -2.94 -11.12
C ASN A 23 20.81 -2.98 -10.79
N GLY A 24 20.31 -4.17 -10.45
CA GLY A 24 18.93 -4.43 -10.04
C GLY A 24 17.92 -4.73 -11.17
N ALA A 25 18.33 -4.78 -12.44
CA ALA A 25 17.41 -4.99 -13.57
C ALA A 25 16.75 -6.37 -13.62
N ASP A 26 17.38 -7.36 -12.99
CA ASP A 26 16.89 -8.75 -12.86
C ASP A 26 16.15 -9.01 -11.55
N HIS A 27 15.86 -7.96 -10.78
CA HIS A 27 15.13 -8.04 -9.51
C HIS A 27 13.79 -7.29 -9.59
N PHE A 28 12.76 -7.87 -8.96
CA PHE A 28 11.45 -7.24 -8.85
C PHE A 28 11.30 -6.54 -7.50
N PHE A 29 10.83 -5.28 -7.51
CA PHE A 29 10.40 -4.57 -6.31
C PHE A 29 8.88 -4.62 -6.20
N VAL A 30 8.36 -5.46 -5.29
CA VAL A 30 6.92 -5.72 -5.14
C VAL A 30 6.36 -4.92 -3.96
N SER A 31 5.33 -4.11 -4.19
CA SER A 31 4.60 -3.44 -3.12
C SER A 31 3.21 -2.98 -3.56
N CYS A 32 2.21 -3.24 -2.72
CA CYS A 32 0.85 -2.75 -2.95
C CYS A 32 0.52 -1.45 -2.25
N HIS A 33 1.39 -1.00 -1.36
CA HIS A 33 1.10 0.17 -0.56
C HIS A 33 1.55 1.43 -1.31
N ASP A 34 0.79 2.51 -1.12
CA ASP A 34 0.99 3.84 -1.75
C ASP A 34 2.36 4.49 -1.50
N TRP A 35 3.19 3.96 -0.59
CA TRP A 35 4.55 4.48 -0.34
C TRP A 35 5.59 4.00 -1.37
N ALA A 36 5.30 2.95 -2.14
CA ALA A 36 6.27 2.41 -3.09
C ALA A 36 6.70 3.39 -4.20
N PRO A 37 5.78 4.15 -4.81
CA PRO A 37 6.16 5.25 -5.69
C PRO A 37 7.02 6.31 -4.99
N LEU A 38 6.67 6.68 -3.75
CA LEU A 38 7.42 7.67 -2.95
C LEU A 38 8.85 7.21 -2.61
N VAL A 39 9.05 5.93 -2.34
CA VAL A 39 10.39 5.39 -2.07
C VAL A 39 11.26 5.44 -3.32
N SER A 40 10.65 5.20 -4.49
CA SER A 40 11.33 5.26 -5.78
C SER A 40 11.83 6.68 -6.11
N LEU A 41 11.03 7.70 -5.77
CA LEU A 41 11.35 9.12 -6.00
C LEU A 41 12.54 9.60 -5.15
N GLY A 42 12.70 9.08 -3.92
CA GLY A 42 13.78 9.49 -3.03
C GLY A 42 15.16 8.96 -3.42
N ASN A 43 15.23 7.91 -4.25
CA ASN A 43 16.49 7.32 -4.71
C ASN A 43 16.38 6.88 -6.19
N PRO A 44 16.24 7.83 -7.14
CA PRO A 44 15.97 7.50 -8.55
C PRO A 44 17.06 6.65 -9.19
N ASN A 45 18.32 6.82 -8.77
CA ASN A 45 19.44 6.00 -9.25
C ASN A 45 19.32 4.54 -8.82
N LEU A 46 18.81 4.30 -7.61
CA LEU A 46 18.62 2.94 -7.08
C LEU A 46 17.50 2.23 -7.83
N PHE A 47 16.39 2.94 -8.10
CA PHE A 47 15.20 2.39 -8.74
C PHE A 47 15.19 2.51 -10.27
N LYS A 48 16.28 2.98 -10.88
CA LYS A 48 16.36 3.25 -12.32
C LYS A 48 16.08 2.00 -13.15
N ASN A 49 16.62 0.86 -12.71
CA ASN A 49 16.58 -0.38 -13.47
C ASN A 49 15.55 -1.40 -12.95
N PHE A 50 14.95 -1.15 -11.79
CA PHE A 50 13.99 -2.07 -11.17
C PHE A 50 12.75 -2.23 -12.03
N ILE A 51 12.31 -3.48 -12.16
CA ILE A 51 10.92 -3.77 -12.52
C ILE A 51 10.11 -3.67 -11.23
N ARG A 52 9.24 -2.66 -11.13
CA ARG A 52 8.36 -2.50 -9.98
C ARG A 52 7.04 -3.21 -10.23
N VAL A 53 6.58 -3.98 -9.24
CA VAL A 53 5.28 -4.65 -9.27
C VAL A 53 4.40 -3.94 -8.26
N LEU A 54 3.47 -3.12 -8.74
CA LEU A 54 2.73 -2.15 -7.93
C LEU A 54 1.21 -2.38 -8.02
N CYS A 55 0.50 -2.32 -6.90
CA CYS A 55 -0.97 -2.28 -6.94
C CYS A 55 -1.50 -0.99 -7.58
N ASN A 56 -0.82 0.14 -7.34
CA ASN A 56 -1.20 1.42 -7.96
C ASN A 56 -0.45 1.60 -9.28
N ALA A 57 -1.18 1.51 -10.40
CA ALA A 57 -0.66 1.69 -11.75
C ALA A 57 -0.80 3.14 -12.28
N ASN A 58 -0.93 4.12 -11.39
CA ASN A 58 -1.10 5.53 -11.76
C ASN A 58 0.20 6.15 -12.29
N THR A 59 0.21 6.54 -13.56
CA THR A 59 1.36 7.17 -14.22
C THR A 59 1.66 8.56 -13.65
N SER A 60 0.66 9.29 -13.15
CA SER A 60 0.86 10.59 -12.48
C SER A 60 1.58 10.46 -11.13
N GLU A 61 1.57 9.27 -10.53
CA GLU A 61 2.32 8.97 -9.31
C GLU A 61 3.67 8.31 -9.60
N GLY A 62 4.05 8.23 -10.88
CA GLY A 62 5.34 7.76 -11.32
C GLY A 62 5.38 6.29 -11.75
N PHE A 63 4.24 5.62 -11.99
CA PHE A 63 4.21 4.33 -12.67
C PHE A 63 4.71 4.46 -14.12
N ILE A 64 5.57 3.53 -14.57
CA ILE A 64 6.20 3.52 -15.89
C ILE A 64 5.71 2.29 -16.66
N PRO A 65 4.71 2.39 -17.56
CA PRO A 65 4.08 1.23 -18.20
C PRO A 65 5.01 0.32 -19.00
N ILE A 66 6.09 0.87 -19.57
CA ILE A 66 7.06 0.10 -20.35
C ILE A 66 7.98 -0.77 -19.48
N ARG A 67 8.03 -0.52 -18.16
CA ARG A 67 8.98 -1.16 -17.23
C ARG A 67 8.31 -1.80 -16.03
N ASP A 68 7.27 -1.18 -15.49
CA ASP A 68 6.59 -1.65 -14.28
C ASP A 68 5.40 -2.55 -14.61
N VAL A 69 5.00 -3.37 -13.65
CA VAL A 69 3.91 -4.34 -13.75
C VAL A 69 2.82 -3.95 -12.76
N SER A 70 1.57 -3.88 -13.21
CA SER A 70 0.43 -3.73 -12.31
C SER A 70 0.14 -5.06 -11.62
N MET A 71 0.08 -5.05 -10.29
CA MET A 71 -0.34 -6.22 -9.54
C MET A 71 -1.86 -6.24 -9.46
N THR A 72 -2.47 -7.35 -9.85
CA THR A 72 -3.92 -7.53 -9.73
C THR A 72 -4.33 -7.62 -8.27
N GLU A 73 -5.54 -7.17 -7.97
CA GLU A 73 -6.16 -7.36 -6.67
C GLU A 73 -6.16 -8.85 -6.33
N ILE A 74 -5.58 -9.18 -5.17
CA ILE A 74 -5.60 -10.55 -4.66
C ILE A 74 -6.94 -10.70 -3.93
N ASN A 75 -7.88 -11.38 -4.57
CA ASN A 75 -9.12 -11.80 -3.92
C ASN A 75 -8.79 -12.86 -2.87
N GLY A 76 -8.55 -12.42 -1.63
CA GLY A 76 -8.50 -13.33 -0.49
C GLY A 76 -9.85 -13.98 -0.24
N PRO A 77 -9.91 -15.16 0.39
CA PRO A 77 -11.18 -15.74 0.80
C PRO A 77 -11.98 -14.72 1.62
N VAL A 78 -13.24 -14.52 1.24
CA VAL A 78 -14.18 -13.61 1.92
C VAL A 78 -14.53 -14.11 3.32
N ASP A 79 -14.04 -15.30 3.68
CA ASP A 79 -14.20 -15.95 4.96
C ASP A 79 -13.75 -15.00 6.08
N ASN A 80 -14.73 -14.53 6.85
CA ASN A 80 -14.59 -13.62 8.01
C ASN A 80 -14.49 -12.11 7.72
N ILE A 81 -14.72 -11.62 6.49
CA ILE A 81 -15.02 -10.19 6.31
C ILE A 81 -16.45 -9.97 6.82
N PRO A 82 -16.67 -9.19 7.90
CA PRO A 82 -18.01 -8.91 8.36
C PRO A 82 -18.76 -8.21 7.23
N THR A 83 -19.85 -8.79 6.74
CA THR A 83 -20.73 -8.08 5.81
C THR A 83 -21.18 -6.81 6.51
N SER A 84 -20.69 -5.66 6.03
CA SER A 84 -20.84 -4.36 6.68
C SER A 84 -22.30 -3.91 6.84
N SER A 85 -23.26 -4.66 6.30
CA SER A 85 -24.68 -4.36 6.43
C SER A 85 -25.64 -5.54 6.21
N SER A 86 -25.18 -6.77 5.94
CA SER A 86 -26.05 -7.91 5.55
C SER A 86 -27.15 -7.58 4.51
N GLY A 87 -26.96 -6.52 3.69
CA GLY A 87 -27.97 -6.03 2.74
C GLY A 87 -29.14 -5.24 3.34
N GLN A 88 -29.11 -4.86 4.63
CA GLN A 88 -30.19 -4.10 5.26
C GLN A 88 -30.38 -2.70 4.62
N PRO A 89 -31.63 -2.20 4.53
CA PRO A 89 -31.89 -0.84 4.06
C PRO A 89 -31.37 0.20 5.07
N PRO A 90 -31.06 1.45 4.63
CA PRO A 90 -30.33 2.43 5.44
C PRO A 90 -30.88 2.71 6.84
N TYR A 91 -32.21 2.63 7.00
CA TYR A 91 -32.90 2.88 8.28
C TYR A 91 -32.73 1.73 9.30
N ASN A 92 -32.36 0.53 8.85
CA ASN A 92 -32.19 -0.66 9.70
C ASN A 92 -30.70 -1.04 9.91
N ARG A 93 -29.75 -0.27 9.38
CA ARG A 93 -28.32 -0.55 9.55
C ARG A 93 -27.85 -0.12 10.93
N SER A 94 -27.33 -1.05 11.72
CA SER A 94 -26.67 -0.78 13.00
C SER A 94 -25.21 -0.33 12.86
N ILE A 95 -24.59 -0.59 11.70
CA ILE A 95 -23.22 -0.20 11.35
C ILE A 95 -23.28 0.76 10.16
N LEU A 96 -22.79 1.99 10.34
CA LEU A 96 -22.78 2.99 9.26
C LEU A 96 -21.59 2.80 8.30
N ALA A 97 -20.42 2.48 8.83
CA ALA A 97 -19.19 2.29 8.07
C ALA A 97 -18.21 1.39 8.84
N PHE A 98 -17.39 0.65 8.10
CA PHE A 98 -16.21 -0.02 8.62
C PHE A 98 -14.98 0.83 8.31
N PHE A 99 -14.12 1.02 9.30
CA PHE A 99 -12.86 1.74 9.16
C PHE A 99 -11.74 0.93 9.79
N SER A 100 -10.61 0.82 9.08
CA SER A 100 -9.39 0.20 9.59
C SER A 100 -8.18 1.11 9.33
N GLY A 101 -7.23 1.11 10.28
CA GLY A 101 -6.02 1.91 10.23
C GLY A 101 -5.95 2.99 11.32
N GLY A 102 -4.74 3.53 11.53
CA GLY A 102 -4.46 4.50 12.59
C GLY A 102 -4.90 5.93 12.26
N LYS A 103 -4.77 6.81 13.27
CA LYS A 103 -4.98 8.26 13.20
C LYS A 103 -3.88 8.92 12.36
N HIS A 104 -4.00 8.83 11.03
CA HIS A 104 -3.02 9.38 10.09
C HIS A 104 -3.66 10.42 9.16
N GLY A 105 -3.21 11.67 9.26
CA GLY A 105 -3.71 12.79 8.45
C GLY A 105 -4.93 13.49 9.04
N PHE A 106 -5.13 14.73 8.58
CA PHE A 106 -6.12 15.67 9.11
C PHE A 106 -7.56 15.15 9.09
N VAL A 107 -7.95 14.51 7.98
CA VAL A 107 -9.31 13.96 7.84
C VAL A 107 -9.55 12.86 8.86
N ARG A 108 -8.63 11.90 9.02
CA ARG A 108 -8.78 10.80 9.98
C ARG A 108 -8.88 11.33 11.41
N GLU A 109 -8.06 12.32 11.78
CA GLU A 109 -8.13 12.95 13.11
C GLU A 109 -9.50 13.56 13.41
N ARG A 110 -10.09 14.29 12.46
CA ARG A 110 -11.46 14.81 12.58
C ARG A 110 -12.49 13.70 12.68
N LEU A 111 -12.37 12.65 11.87
CA LEU A 111 -13.28 11.50 11.90
C LEU A 111 -13.23 10.78 13.25
N PHE A 112 -12.03 10.55 13.81
CA PHE A 112 -11.88 9.97 15.14
C PHE A 112 -12.55 10.82 16.23
N GLN A 113 -12.39 12.15 16.21
CA GLN A 113 -13.07 13.05 17.17
C GLN A 113 -14.61 12.97 17.06
N LEU A 114 -15.13 12.94 15.82
CA LEU A 114 -16.57 12.89 15.55
C LEU A 114 -17.19 11.53 15.83
N TRP A 115 -16.42 10.45 15.70
CA TRP A 115 -16.94 9.08 15.74
C TRP A 115 -16.71 8.41 17.09
N VAL A 116 -15.66 8.76 17.84
CA VAL A 116 -15.50 8.31 19.24
C VAL A 116 -16.67 8.78 20.13
N THR A 117 -17.31 9.89 19.75
CA THR A 117 -18.47 10.44 20.46
C THR A 117 -19.82 9.87 19.98
N LYS A 118 -19.87 9.06 18.91
CA LYS A 118 -21.11 8.46 18.38
C LYS A 118 -21.03 6.93 18.38
N THR A 119 -21.90 6.30 19.18
CA THR A 119 -21.91 4.85 19.52
C THR A 119 -22.23 3.87 18.38
N THR A 120 -22.22 4.30 17.11
CA THR A 120 -22.76 3.54 15.96
C THR A 120 -21.69 3.06 14.96
N MET A 121 -20.40 3.08 15.33
CA MET A 121 -19.33 2.54 14.48
C MET A 121 -18.47 1.52 15.23
N ILE A 122 -18.21 0.40 14.57
CA ILE A 122 -17.30 -0.64 15.06
C ILE A 122 -15.89 -0.25 14.65
N PHE A 123 -15.06 0.07 15.64
CA PHE A 123 -13.61 0.20 15.47
C PHE A 123 -12.96 -1.15 15.74
N LYS A 124 -12.23 -1.70 14.75
CA LYS A 124 -11.22 -2.73 15.01
C LYS A 124 -9.86 -2.10 14.76
N SER A 125 -9.11 -1.87 15.84
CA SER A 125 -7.68 -1.60 15.79
C SER A 125 -6.90 -2.90 15.59
#